data_AF-F0YBS5-F1
#
_entry.id   AF-F0YBS5-F1
#
_cell.length_a   1.000
_cell.length_b   1.000
_cell.length_c   1.000
_cell.angle_alpha   90.00
_cell.angle_beta   90.00
_cell.angle_gamma   90.00
#
_symmetry.space_group_name_H-M   'P 1'
#
loop_
_entity.id
_entity.type
_entity.pdbx_description
1 polymer ?
#
loop_
_entity_poly.entity_id
_entity_poly.type
_entity_poly.pdbx_seq_one_letter_code
_entity_poly.pdbx_strand_id
1 'polypeptide(L)'
;MREALKDYPVPSKVELQHLWSRYDFNGNGMLSLAEIDKLVSEEYPEYDNKQALLRAYKFADVDGSGFITKREFPTLVRSIAYFKGLADEFAELDASHDRRVDFSEFRAGAPRMGLDLSDSEARVIFRKMDADGGGLVLFEEFCAFMGRLK
;
A
#
# COMPACT_ATOMS: atom_id res chain seq x y z
N MET A 1 1.66 -6.54 -9.48
CA MET A 1 2.20 -5.75 -8.34
C MET A 1 3.65 -5.29 -8.53
N ARG A 2 4.66 -6.16 -8.77
CA ARG A 2 6.03 -5.69 -9.09
C ARG A 2 6.10 -4.83 -10.36
N GLU A 3 5.24 -5.10 -11.34
CA GLU A 3 5.09 -4.28 -12.55
C GLU A 3 4.56 -2.88 -12.24
N ALA A 4 3.51 -2.78 -11.41
CA ALA A 4 2.92 -1.51 -10.98
C ALA A 4 3.90 -0.58 -10.21
N LEU A 5 4.96 -1.13 -9.62
CA LEU A 5 6.00 -0.33 -8.95
C LEU A 5 6.96 0.37 -9.92
N LYS A 6 6.95 0.03 -11.21
CA LYS A 6 7.83 0.67 -12.21
C LYS A 6 7.45 2.12 -12.48
N ASP A 7 6.19 2.47 -12.27
CA ASP A 7 5.67 3.83 -12.45
C ASP A 7 6.02 4.77 -11.28
N TYR A 8 6.52 4.21 -10.18
CA TYR A 8 6.90 4.99 -8.99
C TYR A 8 8.41 5.23 -8.99
N PRO A 9 8.84 6.51 -8.91
CA PRO A 9 10.25 6.86 -9.01
C PRO A 9 11.05 6.22 -7.87
N VAL A 10 12.22 5.70 -8.24
CA VAL A 10 13.20 5.18 -7.29
C VAL A 10 14.15 6.32 -6.95
N PRO A 11 14.36 6.63 -5.66
CA PRO A 11 15.43 7.54 -5.29
C PRO A 11 16.77 7.00 -5.82
N SER A 12 17.68 7.92 -6.12
CA SER A 12 19.02 7.57 -6.55
C SER A 12 19.73 6.69 -5.52
N LYS A 13 20.72 5.92 -5.97
CA LYS A 13 21.53 5.08 -5.07
C LYS A 13 22.15 5.89 -3.92
N VAL A 14 22.52 7.14 -4.19
CA VAL A 14 23.09 8.06 -3.22
C VAL A 14 22.05 8.45 -2.16
N GLU A 15 20.85 8.85 -2.58
CA GLU A 15 19.74 9.16 -1.66
C GLU A 15 19.37 7.95 -0.80
N LEU A 16 19.24 6.76 -1.41
CA LEU A 16 18.96 5.52 -0.67
C LEU A 16 20.04 5.22 0.39
N GLN A 17 21.31 5.48 0.07
CA GLN A 17 22.41 5.29 1.01
C GLN A 17 22.37 6.31 2.16
N HIS A 18 22.02 7.57 1.86
CA HIS A 18 21.83 8.60 2.88
C HIS A 18 20.68 8.26 3.83
N LEU A 19 19.51 7.92 3.28
CA LEU A 19 18.34 7.50 4.07
C LEU A 19 18.68 6.28 4.94
N TRP A 20 19.29 5.25 4.35
CA TRP A 20 19.69 4.07 5.12
C TRP A 20 20.57 4.43 6.32
N SER A 21 21.62 5.21 6.07
CA SER A 21 22.61 5.55 7.11
C SER A 21 22.02 6.42 8.22
N ARG A 22 20.93 7.15 7.93
CA ARG A 22 20.24 8.00 8.90
C ARG A 22 19.29 7.23 9.81
N TYR A 23 18.62 6.20 9.30
CA TYR A 23 17.52 5.53 10.01
C TYR A 23 17.88 4.15 10.60
N ASP A 24 19.02 3.55 10.22
CA ASP A 24 19.62 2.38 10.88
C ASP A 24 20.30 2.81 12.20
N PHE A 25 19.51 3.25 13.19
CA PHE A 25 20.02 3.91 14.39
C PHE A 25 20.88 3.00 15.27
N ASN A 26 20.53 1.72 15.33
CA ASN A 26 21.25 0.73 16.12
C ASN A 26 22.45 0.12 15.35
N GLY A 27 22.59 0.43 14.06
CA GLY A 27 23.68 -0.04 13.22
C GLY A 27 23.69 -1.55 12.99
N ASN A 28 22.55 -2.23 13.16
CA ASN A 28 22.46 -3.68 12.99
C ASN A 28 22.36 -4.10 11.52
N GLY A 29 22.27 -3.14 10.58
CA GLY A 29 22.19 -3.42 9.16
C GLY A 29 20.80 -3.84 8.70
N MET A 30 19.77 -3.58 9.51
CA MET A 30 18.36 -3.85 9.24
C MET A 30 17.49 -2.69 9.75
N LEU A 31 16.33 -2.47 9.16
CA LEU A 31 15.35 -1.49 9.65
C LEU A 31 14.13 -2.20 10.23
N SER A 32 13.80 -1.87 11.46
CA SER A 32 12.54 -2.24 12.12
C SER A 32 11.38 -1.38 11.62
N LEU A 33 10.15 -1.83 11.87
CA LEU A 33 8.96 -1.03 11.54
C LEU A 33 8.97 0.35 12.20
N ALA A 34 9.51 0.50 13.41
CA ALA A 34 9.60 1.79 14.09
C ALA A 34 10.59 2.76 13.42
N GLU A 35 11.72 2.24 12.93
CA GLU A 35 12.70 3.03 12.17
C GLU A 35 12.13 3.47 10.84
N ILE A 36 11.37 2.60 10.19
CA ILE A 36 10.65 2.89 8.94
C ILE A 36 9.54 3.91 9.18
N ASP A 37 8.76 3.79 10.26
CA ASP A 37 7.72 4.75 10.64
C ASP A 37 8.29 6.15 10.81
N LYS A 38 9.43 6.24 11.52
CA LYS A 38 10.16 7.49 11.69
C LYS A 38 10.68 8.05 10.36
N LEU A 39 11.24 7.19 9.50
CA LEU A 39 11.68 7.58 8.16
C LEU A 39 10.55 8.21 7.35
N VAL A 40 9.37 7.57 7.31
CA VAL A 40 8.23 8.13 6.56
C VAL A 40 7.78 9.45 7.17
N SER A 41 7.67 9.54 8.50
CA SER A 41 7.22 10.77 9.15
C SER A 41 8.16 11.97 8.93
N GLU A 42 9.47 11.74 8.81
CA GLU A 42 10.47 12.81 8.68
C GLU A 42 10.79 13.15 7.21
N GLU A 43 10.91 12.15 6.33
CA GLU A 43 11.37 12.36 4.95
C GLU A 43 10.22 12.38 3.93
N TYR A 44 9.09 11.75 4.26
CA TYR A 44 7.94 11.58 3.36
C TYR A 44 6.60 11.79 4.08
N PRO A 45 6.38 12.92 4.78
CA PRO A 45 5.17 13.15 5.56
C PRO A 45 3.88 13.07 4.72
N GLU A 46 3.94 13.37 3.42
CA GLU A 46 2.82 13.21 2.49
C GLU A 46 2.39 11.75 2.28
N TYR A 47 3.26 10.79 2.60
CA TYR A 47 2.99 9.35 2.51
C TYR A 47 2.73 8.69 3.87
N ASP A 48 2.66 9.46 4.96
CA ASP A 48 2.37 8.91 6.30
C ASP A 48 0.92 8.43 6.39
N ASN A 49 0.74 7.13 6.16
CA ASN A 49 -0.49 6.41 6.37
C ASN A 49 -0.16 5.02 6.94
N LYS A 50 -0.68 4.71 8.13
CA LYS A 50 -0.30 3.48 8.83
C LYS A 50 -0.72 2.19 8.11
N GLN A 51 -1.87 2.17 7.43
CA GLN A 51 -2.31 0.98 6.68
C GLN A 51 -1.44 0.77 5.44
N ALA A 52 -1.16 1.85 4.70
CA ALA A 52 -0.26 1.83 3.55
C ALA A 52 1.16 1.42 3.95
N LEU A 53 1.68 1.99 5.04
CA LEU A 53 3.02 1.70 5.53
C LEU A 53 3.18 0.23 5.93
N LEU A 54 2.22 -0.30 6.70
CA LEU A 54 2.21 -1.72 7.06
C LEU A 54 2.17 -2.62 5.82
N ARG A 55 1.44 -2.21 4.77
CA ARG A 55 1.39 -2.97 3.53
C ARG A 55 2.69 -2.89 2.74
N ALA A 56 3.29 -1.71 2.64
CA ALA A 56 4.58 -1.48 2.00
C ALA A 56 5.70 -2.28 2.68
N TYR A 57 5.72 -2.25 4.01
CA TYR A 57 6.63 -3.02 4.83
C TYR A 57 6.49 -4.53 4.58
N LYS A 58 5.28 -5.10 4.72
CA LYS A 58 5.04 -6.54 4.47
C LYS A 58 5.37 -6.96 3.05
N PHE A 59 5.20 -6.07 2.08
CA PHE A 59 5.53 -6.35 0.68
C PHE A 59 7.04 -6.35 0.42
N ALA A 60 7.79 -5.51 1.13
CA ALA A 60 9.24 -5.39 0.99
C ALA A 60 10.02 -6.43 1.80
N ASP A 61 9.49 -6.88 2.95
CA ASP A 61 10.02 -7.96 3.78
C ASP A 61 9.79 -9.32 3.10
N VAL A 62 10.69 -9.70 2.18
CA VAL A 62 10.51 -10.89 1.33
C VAL A 62 10.82 -12.16 2.10
N ASP A 63 11.77 -12.11 3.03
CA ASP A 63 12.15 -13.24 3.85
C ASP A 63 11.26 -13.43 5.09
N GLY A 64 10.38 -12.46 5.39
CA GLY A 64 9.44 -12.52 6.51
C GLY A 64 10.14 -12.43 7.86
N SER A 65 11.35 -11.86 7.90
CA SER A 65 12.14 -11.74 9.12
C SER A 65 11.56 -10.76 10.12
N GLY A 66 10.62 -9.90 9.70
CA GLY A 66 10.14 -8.82 10.52
C GLY A 66 11.06 -7.59 10.50
N PHE A 67 11.96 -7.51 9.51
CA PHE A 67 12.90 -6.42 9.34
C PHE A 67 13.18 -6.18 7.85
N ILE A 68 13.58 -4.96 7.48
CA ILE A 68 13.96 -4.63 6.12
C ILE A 68 15.48 -4.58 6.00
N THR A 69 16.04 -5.37 5.10
CA THR A 69 17.47 -5.36 4.80
C THR A 69 17.83 -4.27 3.78
N LYS A 70 19.14 -3.96 3.64
CA LYS A 70 19.64 -3.06 2.58
C LYS A 70 19.20 -3.44 1.17
N ARG A 71 18.97 -4.73 0.92
CA ARG A 71 18.55 -5.25 -0.39
C ARG A 71 17.06 -4.99 -0.66
N GLU A 72 16.26 -4.97 0.39
CA GLU A 72 14.80 -4.78 0.33
C GLU A 72 14.41 -3.30 0.40
N PHE A 73 15.27 -2.47 0.98
CA PHE A 73 15.03 -1.04 1.16
C PHE A 73 14.59 -0.28 -0.09
N PRO A 74 15.17 -0.48 -1.29
CA PRO A 74 14.69 0.21 -2.49
C PRO A 74 13.25 -0.19 -2.86
N THR A 75 12.85 -1.42 -2.54
CA THR A 75 11.47 -1.89 -2.74
C THR A 75 10.55 -1.28 -1.70
N LEU A 76 10.97 -1.17 -0.43
CA LEU A 76 10.21 -0.48 0.60
C LEU A 76 9.90 0.97 0.18
N VAL A 77 10.91 1.75 -0.23
CA VAL A 77 10.72 3.17 -0.55
C VAL A 77 9.75 3.38 -1.71
N ARG A 78 9.83 2.57 -2.77
CA ARG A 78 8.81 2.58 -3.84
C ARG A 78 7.42 2.20 -3.35
N SER A 79 7.35 1.18 -2.48
CA SER A 79 6.10 0.61 -2.03
C SER A 79 5.33 1.57 -1.12
N ILE A 80 6.02 2.43 -0.36
CA ILE A 80 5.38 3.45 0.49
C ILE A 80 4.47 4.36 -0.35
N ALA A 81 5.00 4.95 -1.43
CA ALA A 81 4.21 5.82 -2.31
C ALA A 81 3.09 5.05 -3.04
N TYR A 82 3.38 3.83 -3.49
CA TYR A 82 2.38 2.99 -4.17
C TYR A 82 1.18 2.65 -3.27
N PHE A 83 1.45 2.11 -2.08
CA PHE A 83 0.37 1.73 -1.16
C PHE A 83 -0.33 2.96 -0.56
N LYS A 84 0.34 4.11 -0.48
CA LYS A 84 -0.33 5.38 -0.14
C LYS A 84 -1.38 5.75 -1.19
N GLY A 85 -1.03 5.69 -2.47
CA GLY A 85 -1.99 5.96 -3.55
C GLY A 85 -3.20 5.01 -3.49
N LEU A 86 -2.96 3.72 -3.24
CA LEU A 86 -4.06 2.77 -3.05
C LEU A 86 -4.88 3.05 -1.78
N ALA A 87 -4.26 3.52 -0.70
CA ALA A 87 -4.98 3.89 0.51
C ALA A 87 -5.87 5.12 0.30
N ASP A 88 -5.44 6.06 -0.53
CA ASP A 88 -6.24 7.23 -0.92
C ASP A 88 -7.44 6.81 -1.78
N GLU A 89 -7.22 5.96 -2.79
CA GLU A 89 -8.31 5.38 -3.59
C GLU A 89 -9.30 4.58 -2.72
N PHE A 90 -8.79 3.81 -1.75
CA PHE A 90 -9.63 3.05 -0.82
C PHE A 90 -10.45 3.97 0.09
N ALA A 91 -9.87 5.06 0.58
CA ALA A 91 -10.57 6.03 1.43
C ALA A 91 -11.68 6.79 0.69
N GLU A 92 -11.59 6.93 -0.63
CA GLU A 92 -12.69 7.48 -1.45
C GLU A 92 -13.89 6.54 -1.57
N LEU A 93 -13.67 5.23 -1.37
CA LEU A 93 -14.71 4.22 -1.34
C LEU A 93 -15.32 4.07 0.07
N ASP A 94 -14.48 4.05 1.12
CA ASP A 94 -14.85 3.88 2.53
C ASP A 94 -15.50 5.16 3.10
N ALA A 95 -16.76 5.38 2.71
CA ALA A 95 -17.55 6.54 3.12
C ALA A 95 -17.95 6.51 4.60
N SER A 96 -18.06 5.32 5.21
CA SER A 96 -18.34 5.16 6.63
C SER A 96 -17.11 5.32 7.53
N HIS A 97 -15.91 5.28 6.95
CA HIS A 97 -14.62 5.34 7.64
C HIS A 97 -14.42 4.20 8.65
N ASP A 98 -14.97 3.03 8.37
CA ASP A 98 -14.84 1.83 9.22
C ASP A 98 -13.62 0.96 8.84
N ARG A 99 -12.86 1.41 7.83
CA ARG A 99 -11.68 0.76 7.23
C ARG A 99 -12.02 -0.49 6.41
N ARG A 100 -13.26 -0.60 5.97
CA ARG A 100 -13.78 -1.65 5.11
C ARG A 100 -14.64 -0.99 4.04
N VAL A 101 -14.91 -1.73 2.97
CA VAL A 101 -15.81 -1.26 1.91
C VAL A 101 -16.89 -2.30 1.72
N ASP A 102 -18.13 -1.95 2.02
CA ASP A 102 -19.28 -2.77 1.69
C ASP A 102 -19.71 -2.60 0.22
N PHE A 103 -20.65 -3.44 -0.24
CA PHE A 103 -21.10 -3.38 -1.63
C PHE A 103 -21.79 -2.05 -1.99
N SER A 104 -22.51 -1.44 -1.04
CA SER A 104 -23.18 -0.16 -1.25
C SER A 104 -22.16 0.98 -1.39
N GLU A 105 -21.14 0.98 -0.55
CA GLU A 105 -20.01 1.91 -0.61
C GLU A 105 -19.24 1.77 -1.92
N PHE A 106 -18.86 0.55 -2.30
CA PHE A 106 -18.21 0.28 -3.59
C PHE A 106 -19.05 0.77 -4.76
N ARG A 107 -20.35 0.45 -4.79
CA ARG A 107 -21.25 0.85 -5.88
C ARG A 107 -21.37 2.38 -5.97
N ALA A 108 -21.46 3.07 -4.84
CA ALA A 108 -21.56 4.53 -4.81
C ALA A 108 -20.22 5.21 -5.17
N GLY A 109 -19.09 4.59 -4.83
CA GLY A 109 -17.74 5.10 -5.07
C GLY A 109 -17.18 4.78 -6.45
N ALA A 110 -17.60 3.69 -7.10
CA ALA A 110 -17.10 3.24 -8.40
C ALA A 110 -17.07 4.35 -9.49
N PRO A 111 -18.11 5.20 -9.65
CA PRO A 111 -18.05 6.30 -10.61
C PRO A 111 -16.96 7.34 -10.32
N ARG A 112 -16.61 7.56 -9.03
CA ARG A 112 -15.54 8.50 -8.64
C ARG A 112 -14.16 7.97 -9.03
N MET A 113 -14.00 6.66 -9.06
CA MET A 113 -12.82 5.98 -9.60
C MET A 113 -12.80 5.90 -11.14
N GLY A 114 -13.76 6.53 -11.82
CA GLY A 114 -13.89 6.48 -13.28
C GLY A 114 -14.46 5.16 -13.82
N LEU A 115 -15.12 4.36 -12.97
CA LEU A 115 -15.76 3.10 -13.35
C LEU A 115 -17.26 3.32 -13.53
N ASP A 116 -17.72 3.31 -14.79
CA ASP A 116 -19.15 3.29 -15.10
C ASP A 116 -19.61 1.83 -15.22
N LEU A 117 -20.29 1.34 -14.18
CA LEU A 117 -20.65 -0.07 -14.01
C LEU A 117 -22.15 -0.22 -13.78
N SER A 118 -22.76 -1.20 -14.45
CA SER A 118 -24.08 -1.69 -14.05
C SER A 118 -24.05 -2.40 -12.69
N ASP A 119 -25.20 -2.56 -12.03
CA ASP A 119 -25.29 -3.26 -10.74
C ASP A 119 -24.77 -4.71 -10.84
N SER A 120 -25.01 -5.40 -11.96
CA SER A 120 -24.49 -6.75 -12.20
C SER A 120 -22.97 -6.78 -12.35
N GLU A 121 -22.38 -5.82 -13.07
CA GLU A 121 -20.92 -5.72 -13.23
C GLU A 121 -20.25 -5.36 -11.91
N ALA A 122 -20.83 -4.40 -11.17
CA ALA A 122 -20.35 -4.02 -9.84
C ALA A 122 -20.33 -5.23 -8.90
N ARG A 123 -21.39 -6.06 -8.88
CA ARG A 123 -21.41 -7.29 -8.06
C ARG A 123 -20.33 -8.29 -8.45
N VAL A 124 -20.05 -8.44 -9.74
CA VAL A 124 -19.00 -9.34 -10.22
C VAL A 124 -17.62 -8.84 -9.80
N ILE A 125 -17.37 -7.54 -9.91
CA ILE A 125 -16.09 -6.94 -9.50
C ILE A 125 -15.93 -7.01 -7.98
N PHE A 126 -16.96 -6.63 -7.22
CA PHE A 126 -16.93 -6.70 -5.76
C PHE A 126 -16.62 -8.11 -5.26
N ARG A 127 -17.27 -9.15 -5.81
CA ARG A 127 -16.98 -10.55 -5.46
C ARG A 127 -15.58 -11.03 -5.85
N LYS A 128 -14.94 -10.40 -6.84
CA LYS A 128 -13.55 -10.70 -7.18
C LYS A 128 -12.57 -10.02 -6.23
N MET A 129 -13.01 -8.92 -5.62
CA MET A 129 -12.25 -8.13 -4.67
C MET A 129 -12.35 -8.73 -3.27
N ASP A 130 -13.57 -9.05 -2.82
CA ASP A 130 -13.91 -9.80 -1.60
C ASP A 130 -13.47 -11.27 -1.76
N ALA A 131 -12.20 -11.54 -1.48
CA ALA A 131 -11.55 -12.81 -1.81
C ALA A 131 -11.86 -13.87 -0.76
N ASP A 132 -12.13 -13.47 0.48
CA ASP A 132 -12.52 -14.37 1.56
C ASP A 132 -14.05 -14.63 1.62
N GLY A 133 -14.85 -13.81 0.91
CA GLY A 133 -16.30 -13.97 0.84
C GLY A 133 -17.02 -13.46 2.09
N GLY A 134 -16.37 -12.61 2.89
CA GLY A 134 -16.91 -12.00 4.10
C GLY A 134 -18.01 -10.97 3.83
N GLY A 135 -18.23 -10.60 2.56
CA GLY A 135 -19.22 -9.59 2.16
C GLY A 135 -18.73 -8.15 2.35
N LEU A 136 -17.47 -7.98 2.72
CA LEU A 136 -16.79 -6.70 2.95
C LEU A 136 -15.41 -6.78 2.32
N VAL A 137 -14.96 -5.72 1.67
CA VAL A 137 -13.60 -5.63 1.15
C VAL A 137 -12.70 -4.95 2.17
N LEU A 138 -11.63 -5.63 2.56
CA LEU A 138 -10.56 -5.05 3.36
C LEU A 138 -9.50 -4.37 2.49
N PHE A 139 -8.77 -3.42 3.05
CA PHE A 139 -7.67 -2.74 2.34
C PHE A 139 -6.64 -3.71 1.74
N GLU A 140 -6.34 -4.82 2.42
CA GLU A 140 -5.43 -5.84 1.92
C GLU A 140 -5.96 -6.54 0.65
N GLU A 141 -7.25 -6.82 0.61
CA GLU A 141 -7.93 -7.44 -0.52
C GLU A 141 -8.04 -6.48 -1.70
N PHE A 142 -8.41 -5.22 -1.42
CA PHE A 142 -8.36 -4.14 -2.40
C PHE A 142 -6.96 -4.03 -3.03
N CYS A 143 -5.89 -3.98 -2.22
CA CYS A 143 -4.51 -3.97 -2.72
C CYS A 143 -4.19 -5.18 -3.59
N ALA A 144 -4.60 -6.37 -3.16
CA ALA A 144 -4.35 -7.60 -3.90
C ALA A 144 -5.07 -7.61 -5.26
N PHE A 145 -6.30 -7.09 -5.31
CA PHE A 145 -7.08 -6.95 -6.52
C PHE A 145 -6.47 -5.92 -7.48
N MET A 146 -6.16 -4.71 -6.99
CA MET A 146 -5.54 -3.64 -7.78
C MET A 146 -4.16 -4.03 -8.32
N GLY A 147 -3.41 -4.82 -7.54
CA GLY A 147 -2.12 -5.36 -7.97
C GLY A 147 -2.19 -6.40 -9.10
N ARG A 148 -3.39 -6.89 -9.47
CA ARG A 148 -3.64 -7.83 -10.59
C ARG A 148 -4.26 -7.15 -11.83
N LEU A 149 -4.81 -5.95 -11.67
CA LEU A 149 -5.50 -5.20 -12.73
C LEU A 149 -4.56 -4.42 -13.66
N LYS A 150 -3.34 -4.11 -13.20
CA LYS A 150 -2.31 -3.35 -13.92
C LYS A 150 -1.15 -4.25 -14.34
#